data_AF-A0A2D7XUB4-F1
#
_entry.id   AF-A0A2D7XUB4-F1
#
_cell.length_a   1.000
_cell.length_b   1.000
_cell.length_c   1.000
_cell.angle_alpha   90.00
_cell.angle_beta   90.00
_cell.angle_gamma   90.00
#
_symmetry.space_group_name_H-M   'P 1'
#
loop_
_entity.id
_entity.type
_entity.pdbx_description
1 polymer ?
#
loop_
_entity_poly.entity_id
_entity_poly.type
_entity_poly.pdbx_seq_one_letter_code
_entity_poly.pdbx_strand_id
1 'polypeptide(L)'
;MIDRVFRVNASALNLRSRPSTNGGVLTTLATGQAVARLDDDSHDGWWLVFADIPGDGIYVGFVYSTYLEPVGGAAQPADEADNGTNHDIIFTDDSETREPSRYSNVHEEIHRTTALWTDGWHPEIPENRKFRTDNFSSRSDGTTIKRVVLHITGTDSLEAVKNSFLNGRASAHYLIDKNGLLYQFVSEHHKSWHSGIKGFVQRLYARGDGSWRKYMRYFSWSREYPSNARYYDENLNPVPKGSTAALVARDDGRAWPQYTYFDNRWGHASAPVGWLTDGTDPNNASIGIEILSYGSKSADPNVYTDKMYESLALLVDDICQRHQITKTRDFVVGHEDVNPVERWGWDPNKGFDWNRVLNADGLG
;
A
#
# COMPACT_ATOMS: atom_id res chain seq x y z
N MET A 1 -10.59 -20.29 9.10
CA MET A 1 -10.63 -18.98 8.42
C MET A 1 -10.82 -19.26 6.94
N ILE A 2 -11.98 -18.89 6.41
CA ILE A 2 -12.58 -19.47 5.19
C ILE A 2 -11.91 -18.93 3.91
N ASP A 3 -11.74 -19.82 2.92
CA ASP A 3 -11.35 -19.58 1.53
C ASP A 3 -12.11 -18.40 0.90
N ARG A 4 -11.46 -17.24 0.81
CA ARG A 4 -12.00 -16.07 0.08
C ARG A 4 -11.48 -15.93 -1.35
N VAL A 5 -10.68 -16.90 -1.80
CA VAL A 5 -10.14 -16.92 -3.16
C VAL A 5 -10.93 -17.93 -4.00
N PHE A 6 -11.43 -17.45 -5.12
CA PHE A 6 -12.24 -18.22 -6.05
C PHE A 6 -11.64 -18.17 -7.45
N ARG A 7 -11.99 -19.15 -8.27
CA ARG A 7 -11.76 -19.13 -9.71
C ARG A 7 -13.07 -18.98 -10.46
N VAL A 8 -13.02 -18.28 -11.58
CA VAL A 8 -14.15 -18.19 -12.50
C VAL A 8 -14.36 -19.53 -13.20
N ASN A 9 -15.52 -20.16 -13.03
CA ASN A 9 -15.85 -21.43 -13.70
C ASN A 9 -16.67 -21.21 -15.00
N ALA A 10 -16.97 -19.96 -15.36
CA ALA A 10 -17.64 -19.58 -16.60
C ALA A 10 -16.63 -19.31 -17.74
N SER A 11 -17.06 -19.48 -19.00
CA SER A 11 -16.26 -19.12 -20.19
C SER A 11 -15.90 -17.63 -20.24
N ALA A 12 -16.80 -16.79 -19.74
CA ALA A 12 -16.61 -15.34 -19.58
C ALA A 12 -17.55 -14.83 -18.49
N LEU A 13 -17.03 -14.06 -17.53
CA LEU A 13 -17.80 -13.49 -16.43
C LEU A 13 -17.64 -11.98 -16.37
N ASN A 14 -18.72 -11.24 -16.61
CA ASN A 14 -18.70 -9.78 -16.52
C ASN A 14 -18.58 -9.33 -15.06
N LEU A 15 -17.51 -8.59 -14.76
CA LEU A 15 -17.36 -7.85 -13.50
C LEU A 15 -18.12 -6.53 -13.63
N ARG A 16 -19.07 -6.25 -12.74
CA ARG A 16 -20.03 -5.15 -12.88
C ARG A 16 -19.87 -4.07 -11.82
N SER A 17 -20.29 -2.85 -12.17
CA SER A 17 -20.22 -1.69 -11.27
C SER A 17 -21.23 -1.68 -10.12
N ARG A 18 -22.22 -2.59 -10.12
CA ARG A 18 -23.27 -2.76 -9.10
C ARG A 18 -23.80 -4.21 -9.13
N PRO A 19 -24.42 -4.73 -8.05
CA PRO A 19 -24.92 -6.11 -7.96
C PRO A 19 -26.21 -6.30 -8.77
N SER A 20 -26.10 -6.22 -10.11
CA SER A 20 -27.23 -6.35 -11.02
C SER A 20 -26.73 -6.59 -12.44
N THR A 21 -27.49 -7.34 -13.24
CA THR A 21 -27.25 -7.48 -14.68
C THR A 21 -27.34 -6.15 -15.45
N ASN A 22 -28.01 -5.15 -14.87
CA ASN A 22 -28.06 -3.77 -15.38
C ASN A 22 -26.85 -2.91 -14.95
N GLY A 23 -25.90 -3.46 -14.19
CA GLY A 23 -24.64 -2.78 -13.86
C GLY A 23 -23.72 -2.68 -15.07
N GLY A 24 -23.01 -1.55 -15.19
CA GLY A 24 -22.02 -1.37 -16.25
C GLY A 24 -20.92 -2.42 -16.14
N VAL A 25 -20.51 -3.00 -17.27
CA VAL A 25 -19.41 -3.96 -17.31
C VAL A 25 -18.10 -3.19 -17.17
N LEU A 26 -17.33 -3.51 -16.14
CA LEU A 26 -16.01 -2.93 -15.87
C LEU A 26 -14.95 -3.64 -16.69
N THR A 27 -15.01 -4.97 -16.73
CA THR A 27 -14.15 -5.87 -17.52
C THR A 27 -14.80 -7.27 -17.56
N THR A 28 -14.19 -8.20 -18.29
CA THR A 28 -14.62 -9.59 -18.41
C THR A 28 -13.53 -10.52 -17.90
N LEU A 29 -13.88 -11.38 -16.95
CA LEU A 29 -13.00 -12.36 -16.36
C LEU A 29 -13.05 -13.67 -17.17
N ALA A 30 -11.88 -14.19 -17.54
CA ALA A 30 -11.75 -15.46 -18.25
C ALA A 30 -11.93 -16.66 -17.29
N THR A 31 -12.24 -17.84 -17.83
CA THR A 31 -12.25 -19.09 -17.05
C THR A 31 -10.91 -19.29 -16.33
N GLY A 32 -10.98 -19.73 -15.08
CA GLY A 32 -9.83 -19.95 -14.22
C GLY A 32 -9.24 -18.69 -13.60
N GLN A 33 -9.67 -17.49 -14.02
CA GLN A 33 -9.22 -16.21 -13.44
C GLN A 33 -9.50 -16.21 -11.94
N ALA A 34 -8.46 -15.92 -11.16
CA ALA A 34 -8.60 -15.83 -9.71
C ALA A 34 -9.25 -14.49 -9.34
N VAL A 35 -10.16 -14.54 -8.37
CA VAL A 35 -10.77 -13.37 -7.73
C VAL A 35 -10.79 -13.56 -6.22
N ALA A 36 -10.69 -12.46 -5.47
CA ALA A 36 -10.84 -12.47 -4.02
C ALA A 36 -12.16 -11.82 -3.63
N ARG A 37 -12.99 -12.50 -2.83
CA ARG A 37 -14.23 -11.94 -2.29
C ARG A 37 -13.91 -10.92 -1.20
N LEU A 38 -14.50 -9.73 -1.31
CA LEU A 38 -14.27 -8.59 -0.42
C LEU A 38 -15.40 -8.35 0.59
N ASP A 39 -16.58 -8.92 0.36
CA ASP A 39 -17.75 -8.78 1.22
C ASP A 39 -18.10 -10.09 1.97
N ASP A 40 -18.80 -9.95 3.08
CA ASP A 40 -19.41 -11.07 3.81
C ASP A 40 -20.87 -11.27 3.39
N ASP A 41 -21.53 -10.19 3.01
CA ASP A 41 -22.92 -10.17 2.58
C ASP A 41 -23.09 -10.61 1.13
N SER A 42 -24.20 -11.28 0.85
CA SER A 42 -24.62 -11.65 -0.50
C SER A 42 -25.69 -10.67 -0.96
N HIS A 43 -25.42 -9.91 -2.01
CA HIS A 43 -26.40 -8.99 -2.60
C HIS A 43 -27.25 -9.75 -3.62
N ASP A 44 -28.17 -10.61 -3.16
CA ASP A 44 -28.97 -11.51 -4.01
C ASP A 44 -28.10 -12.40 -4.92
N GLY A 45 -27.03 -12.97 -4.38
CA GLY A 45 -26.10 -13.83 -5.13
C GLY A 45 -24.99 -13.07 -5.84
N TRP A 46 -24.94 -11.74 -5.76
CA TRP A 46 -23.79 -10.95 -6.21
C TRP A 46 -22.78 -10.77 -5.07
N TRP A 47 -21.51 -11.03 -5.39
CA TRP A 47 -20.38 -10.81 -4.49
C TRP A 47 -19.50 -9.70 -5.02
N LEU A 48 -19.06 -8.82 -4.12
CA LEU A 48 -18.02 -7.85 -4.39
C LEU A 48 -16.67 -8.57 -4.41
N VAL A 49 -15.96 -8.46 -5.52
CA VAL A 49 -14.68 -9.13 -5.72
C VAL A 49 -13.61 -8.18 -6.21
N PHE A 50 -12.38 -8.48 -5.81
CA PHE A 50 -11.15 -7.96 -6.38
C PHE A 50 -10.66 -8.90 -7.49
N ALA A 51 -10.28 -8.34 -8.63
CA ALA A 51 -9.67 -9.07 -9.74
C ALA A 51 -8.45 -8.32 -10.27
N ASP A 52 -7.28 -8.97 -10.28
CA ASP A 52 -6.09 -8.52 -11.00
C ASP A 52 -5.99 -9.27 -12.32
N ILE A 53 -6.11 -8.55 -13.44
CA ILE A 53 -6.09 -9.10 -14.78
C ILE A 53 -4.74 -8.76 -15.42
N PRO A 54 -3.86 -9.77 -15.63
CA PRO A 54 -2.55 -9.55 -16.23
C PRO A 54 -2.65 -8.82 -17.57
N GLY A 55 -2.02 -7.65 -17.67
CA GLY A 55 -1.99 -6.84 -18.89
C GLY A 55 -3.20 -5.93 -19.13
N ASP A 56 -4.24 -5.99 -18.29
CA ASP A 56 -5.41 -5.11 -18.36
C ASP A 56 -5.47 -4.18 -17.13
N GLY A 57 -5.44 -4.73 -15.92
CA GLY A 57 -5.36 -3.96 -14.69
C GLY A 57 -6.13 -4.57 -13.52
N ILE A 58 -6.24 -3.79 -12.45
CA ILE A 58 -6.91 -4.18 -11.21
C ILE A 58 -8.31 -3.59 -11.19
N TYR A 59 -9.28 -4.43 -10.85
CA TYR A 59 -10.68 -4.08 -10.81
C TYR A 59 -11.34 -4.53 -9.50
N VAL A 60 -12.28 -3.71 -9.01
CA VAL A 60 -13.18 -4.05 -7.91
C VAL A 60 -14.60 -3.87 -8.40
N GLY A 61 -15.41 -4.91 -8.27
CA GLY A 61 -16.79 -4.90 -8.76
C GLY A 61 -17.55 -6.15 -8.37
N PHE A 62 -18.77 -6.28 -8.87
CA PHE A 62 -19.69 -7.35 -8.53
C PHE A 62 -19.71 -8.43 -9.60
N VAL A 63 -19.61 -9.69 -9.18
CA VAL A 63 -19.88 -10.87 -10.01
C VAL A 63 -20.96 -11.72 -9.37
N TYR A 64 -21.66 -12.52 -10.17
CA TYR A 64 -22.64 -13.46 -9.64
C TYR A 64 -21.92 -14.72 -9.14
N SER A 65 -22.11 -15.05 -7.86
CA SER A 65 -21.31 -16.04 -7.13
C SER A 65 -21.40 -17.46 -7.68
N THR A 66 -22.48 -17.80 -8.38
CA THR A 66 -22.64 -19.12 -9.02
C THR A 66 -21.56 -19.41 -10.06
N TYR A 67 -20.87 -18.37 -10.55
CA TYR A 67 -19.77 -18.50 -11.52
C TYR A 67 -18.39 -18.58 -10.87
N LEU A 68 -18.34 -18.76 -9.56
CA LEU A 68 -17.12 -18.84 -8.77
C LEU A 68 -17.01 -20.20 -8.09
N GLU A 69 -15.83 -20.81 -8.18
CA GLU A 69 -15.48 -22.03 -7.46
C GLU A 69 -14.36 -21.76 -6.45
N PRO A 70 -14.45 -22.24 -5.20
CA PRO A 70 -13.38 -22.07 -4.21
C PRO A 70 -12.09 -22.73 -4.65
N VAL A 71 -10.94 -22.11 -4.33
CA VAL A 71 -9.62 -22.72 -4.54
C VAL A 71 -9.26 -23.62 -3.36
N GLY A 72 -9.93 -24.77 -3.26
CA GLY A 72 -9.52 -25.96 -2.50
C GLY A 72 -9.21 -25.86 -0.99
N GLY A 73 -10.22 -26.18 -0.17
CA GLY A 73 -10.10 -26.80 1.15
C GLY A 73 -11.43 -27.37 1.67
N ALA A 74 -11.65 -28.69 1.46
CA ALA A 74 -12.65 -29.61 2.05
C ALA A 74 -14.13 -29.16 2.25
N ALA A 75 -15.06 -29.99 1.72
CA ALA A 75 -16.48 -29.93 2.03
C ALA A 75 -16.75 -29.99 3.55
N GLN A 76 -17.59 -29.08 4.06
CA GLN A 76 -18.23 -29.24 5.37
C GLN A 76 -19.56 -29.99 5.19
N PRO A 77 -19.83 -31.03 6.00
CA PRO A 77 -21.14 -31.69 6.03
C PRO A 77 -22.19 -30.82 6.74
N ALA A 78 -23.45 -31.16 6.45
CA ALA A 78 -24.67 -30.45 6.76
C ALA A 78 -24.95 -30.19 8.26
N ASP A 79 -25.66 -29.08 8.48
CA ASP A 79 -26.55 -28.71 9.59
C ASP A 79 -26.61 -29.63 10.82
N GLU A 80 -26.21 -29.08 11.97
CA GLU A 80 -26.91 -29.34 13.24
C GLU A 80 -27.18 -27.99 13.94
N ALA A 81 -28.47 -27.72 14.14
CA ALA A 81 -28.97 -26.69 15.03
C ALA A 81 -28.90 -27.21 16.48
N ASP A 82 -28.45 -26.39 17.43
CA ASP A 82 -29.10 -26.37 18.73
C ASP A 82 -28.91 -25.04 19.47
N ASN A 83 -29.95 -24.80 20.25
CA ASN A 83 -30.43 -23.71 21.04
C ASN A 83 -29.45 -23.09 22.05
N GLY A 84 -29.73 -21.82 22.34
CA GLY A 84 -30.36 -21.57 23.64
C GLY A 84 -29.54 -20.74 24.61
N THR A 85 -30.11 -19.56 24.87
CA THR A 85 -30.03 -18.80 26.11
C THR A 85 -28.69 -18.18 26.47
N ASN A 86 -28.67 -16.85 26.56
CA ASN A 86 -27.90 -16.25 27.64
C ASN A 86 -28.68 -15.13 28.30
N HIS A 87 -28.63 -15.19 29.63
CA HIS A 87 -29.37 -14.40 30.58
C HIS A 87 -28.85 -12.95 30.62
N ASP A 88 -29.78 -12.02 30.87
CA ASP A 88 -29.48 -10.74 31.49
C ASP A 88 -28.75 -10.97 32.82
N ILE A 89 -27.77 -10.12 33.17
CA ILE A 89 -27.62 -9.49 34.49
C ILE A 89 -26.42 -8.52 34.56
N ILE A 90 -26.78 -7.25 34.78
CA ILE A 90 -26.28 -6.27 35.76
C ILE A 90 -24.86 -5.66 35.61
N PHE A 91 -24.87 -4.33 35.44
CA PHE A 91 -23.77 -3.41 35.71
C PHE A 91 -23.52 -3.27 37.21
N THR A 92 -22.27 -3.47 37.63
CA THR A 92 -21.72 -2.86 38.85
C THR A 92 -20.32 -2.32 38.56
N ASP A 93 -20.19 -1.03 38.80
CA ASP A 93 -18.95 -0.28 39.00
C ASP A 93 -18.18 -0.87 40.18
N ASP A 94 -16.88 -1.09 40.02
CA ASP A 94 -15.93 -1.09 41.13
C ASP A 94 -14.48 -0.90 40.65
N SER A 95 -13.81 -0.05 41.40
CA SER A 95 -12.47 0.49 41.24
C SER A 95 -11.32 -0.51 41.41
N GLU A 96 -10.20 -0.20 40.74
CA GLU A 96 -8.81 -0.58 41.06
C GLU A 96 -8.48 -2.09 41.19
N THR A 97 -8.11 -2.70 40.07
CA THR A 97 -6.95 -3.62 40.00
C THR A 97 -6.23 -3.44 38.66
N ARG A 98 -4.96 -3.01 38.72
CA ARG A 98 -4.09 -2.88 37.56
C ARG A 98 -3.57 -4.28 37.19
N GLU A 99 -4.25 -4.92 36.24
CA GLU A 99 -3.85 -6.21 35.64
C GLU A 99 -2.43 -6.14 35.05
N PRO A 100 -1.63 -7.21 35.14
CA PRO A 100 -0.30 -7.25 34.53
C PRO A 100 -0.40 -7.18 33.01
N SER A 101 0.57 -6.48 32.41
CA SER A 101 0.65 -6.15 30.98
C SER A 101 0.40 -7.39 30.07
N ARG A 102 -0.64 -7.34 29.22
CA ARG A 102 -0.90 -8.32 28.13
C ARG A 102 0.13 -8.28 26.98
N TYR A 103 1.33 -7.74 27.23
CA TYR A 103 2.33 -7.36 26.23
C TYR A 103 3.47 -8.37 26.07
N SER A 104 3.47 -9.51 26.78
CA SER A 104 4.65 -10.38 26.88
C SER A 104 5.07 -11.09 25.58
N ASN A 105 4.16 -11.30 24.61
CA ASN A 105 4.47 -12.17 23.47
C ASN A 105 4.89 -11.43 22.18
N VAL A 106 4.83 -10.10 22.15
CA VAL A 106 5.28 -9.29 20.99
C VAL A 106 6.68 -8.74 21.23
N HIS A 107 7.05 -8.52 22.49
CA HIS A 107 8.33 -7.94 22.87
C HIS A 107 9.53 -8.89 22.76
N GLU A 108 9.34 -10.22 22.72
CA GLU A 108 10.49 -11.15 22.65
C GLU A 108 11.19 -11.20 21.29
N GLU A 109 10.57 -10.70 20.21
CA GLU A 109 11.14 -10.82 18.84
C GLU A 109 11.60 -9.51 18.20
N ILE A 110 11.38 -8.34 18.82
CA ILE A 110 11.71 -7.05 18.23
C ILE A 110 12.39 -6.15 19.27
N HIS A 111 13.70 -6.33 19.40
CA HIS A 111 14.58 -5.45 20.18
C HIS A 111 15.44 -4.62 19.23
N ARG A 112 16.06 -3.53 19.71
CA ARG A 112 17.11 -2.86 18.92
C ARG A 112 18.24 -3.86 18.67
N THR A 113 18.56 -4.10 17.41
CA THR A 113 19.47 -5.18 17.08
C THR A 113 20.90 -4.90 17.54
N THR A 114 21.48 -5.88 18.23
CA THR A 114 22.90 -5.87 18.65
C THR A 114 23.75 -6.80 17.79
N ALA A 115 23.11 -7.57 16.90
CA ALA A 115 23.75 -8.51 16.00
C ALA A 115 24.30 -7.80 14.75
N LEU A 116 25.41 -8.31 14.22
CA LEU A 116 26.01 -7.76 13.01
C LEU A 116 25.10 -8.02 11.81
N TRP A 117 24.82 -6.96 11.05
CA TRP A 117 24.18 -7.05 9.75
C TRP A 117 25.12 -7.74 8.76
N THR A 118 24.61 -8.79 8.11
CA THR A 118 25.37 -9.54 7.11
C THR A 118 24.68 -9.38 5.76
N ASP A 119 25.44 -8.91 4.76
CA ASP A 119 24.98 -8.76 3.37
C ASP A 119 23.68 -7.97 3.19
N GLY A 120 23.42 -6.98 4.06
CA GLY A 120 22.22 -6.13 4.02
C GLY A 120 20.94 -6.84 4.44
N TRP A 121 21.02 -8.00 5.09
CA TRP A 121 19.88 -8.71 5.67
C TRP A 121 19.76 -8.45 7.16
N HIS A 122 18.53 -8.21 7.61
CA HIS A 122 18.23 -7.99 9.03
C HIS A 122 18.56 -9.27 9.81
N PRO A 123 19.39 -9.21 10.87
CA PRO A 123 19.87 -10.40 11.56
C PRO A 123 18.76 -11.13 12.32
N GLU A 124 17.78 -10.41 12.86
CA GLU A 124 16.71 -10.98 13.69
C GLU A 124 15.48 -11.43 12.89
N ILE A 125 15.41 -11.15 11.58
CA ILE A 125 14.35 -11.72 10.75
C ILE A 125 14.72 -13.20 10.47
N PRO A 126 13.89 -14.18 10.88
CA PRO A 126 14.17 -15.59 10.66
C PRO A 126 14.13 -15.93 9.16
N GLU A 127 14.86 -16.97 8.76
CA GLU A 127 15.03 -17.31 7.33
C GLU A 127 13.70 -17.61 6.63
N ASN A 128 12.71 -18.17 7.33
CA ASN A 128 11.38 -18.42 6.77
C ASN A 128 10.55 -17.13 6.51
N ARG A 129 11.04 -15.95 6.93
CA ARG A 129 10.48 -14.63 6.63
C ARG A 129 11.39 -13.79 5.71
N LYS A 130 12.46 -14.40 5.16
CA LYS A 130 13.36 -13.81 4.15
C LYS A 130 13.00 -14.35 2.76
N PHE A 131 12.17 -13.63 2.03
CA PHE A 131 11.69 -14.02 0.70
C PHE A 131 12.54 -13.38 -0.40
N ARG A 132 13.68 -14.00 -0.70
CA ARG A 132 14.64 -13.50 -1.69
C ARG A 132 14.00 -13.40 -3.08
N THR A 133 13.98 -12.19 -3.64
CA THR A 133 13.49 -11.91 -5.00
C THR A 133 14.62 -11.42 -5.90
N ASP A 134 14.50 -11.61 -7.21
CA ASP A 134 15.38 -11.01 -8.23
C ASP A 134 14.89 -9.63 -8.72
N ASN A 135 13.76 -9.15 -8.18
CA ASN A 135 13.19 -7.84 -8.51
C ASN A 135 13.96 -6.69 -7.83
N PHE A 136 15.25 -6.57 -8.11
CA PHE A 136 16.09 -5.49 -7.62
C PHE A 136 17.13 -5.11 -8.67
N SER A 137 17.90 -4.06 -8.40
CA SER A 137 19.07 -3.72 -9.20
C SER A 137 20.21 -3.32 -8.29
N SER A 138 21.42 -3.24 -8.85
CA SER A 138 22.52 -2.58 -8.15
C SER A 138 22.16 -1.12 -7.88
N ARG A 139 22.57 -0.61 -6.71
CA ARG A 139 22.63 0.83 -6.48
C ARG A 139 23.71 1.44 -7.36
N SER A 140 23.57 2.70 -7.74
CA SER A 140 24.65 3.42 -8.43
C SER A 140 25.88 3.53 -7.54
N ASP A 141 27.08 3.46 -8.14
CA ASP A 141 28.35 3.51 -7.42
C ASP A 141 28.44 4.74 -6.50
N GLY A 142 28.88 4.52 -5.26
CA GLY A 142 29.02 5.58 -4.25
C GLY A 142 27.69 6.11 -3.67
N THR A 143 26.55 5.51 -4.02
CA THR A 143 25.25 5.93 -3.45
C THR A 143 25.20 5.60 -1.96
N THR A 144 24.97 6.63 -1.15
CA THR A 144 24.57 6.48 0.24
C THR A 144 23.04 6.40 0.33
N ILE A 145 22.51 5.53 1.20
CA ILE A 145 21.09 5.56 1.54
C ILE A 145 20.83 6.83 2.35
N LYS A 146 19.88 7.64 1.90
CA LYS A 146 19.54 8.94 2.49
C LYS A 146 18.15 8.96 3.10
N ARG A 147 17.27 8.03 2.72
CA ARG A 147 15.84 8.08 3.06
C ARG A 147 15.23 6.73 3.38
N VAL A 148 14.17 6.79 4.17
CA VAL A 148 13.20 5.71 4.34
C VAL A 148 11.90 6.14 3.67
N VAL A 149 11.38 5.33 2.76
CA VAL A 149 10.10 5.57 2.09
C VAL A 149 9.09 4.55 2.59
N LEU A 150 8.02 5.04 3.21
CA LEU A 150 6.91 4.25 3.72
C LEU A 150 5.83 4.09 2.65
N HIS A 151 5.31 2.87 2.58
CA HIS A 151 4.30 2.44 1.63
C HIS A 151 3.15 1.73 2.33
N ILE A 152 1.99 1.74 1.68
CA ILE A 152 0.95 0.73 1.88
C ILE A 152 0.84 -0.20 0.68
N THR A 153 0.58 -1.46 0.98
CA THR A 153 0.47 -2.53 -0.02
C THR A 153 -0.77 -2.43 -0.90
N GLY A 154 -1.82 -1.73 -0.44
CA GLY A 154 -3.13 -1.71 -1.09
C GLY A 154 -3.86 -3.05 -1.02
N THR A 155 -3.48 -3.92 -0.07
CA THR A 155 -4.06 -5.24 0.18
C THR A 155 -3.73 -5.72 1.59
N ASP A 156 -4.60 -6.52 2.20
CA ASP A 156 -4.32 -7.19 3.48
C ASP A 156 -3.77 -8.63 3.31
N SER A 157 -3.49 -9.07 2.08
CA SER A 157 -2.98 -10.41 1.81
C SER A 157 -1.46 -10.41 1.65
N LEU A 158 -0.75 -10.97 2.64
CA LEU A 158 0.69 -11.20 2.56
C LEU A 158 1.07 -12.02 1.33
N GLU A 159 0.26 -13.02 0.97
CA GLU A 159 0.53 -13.87 -0.18
C GLU A 159 0.40 -13.12 -1.51
N ALA A 160 -0.56 -12.19 -1.61
CA ALA A 160 -0.67 -11.32 -2.77
C ALA A 160 0.57 -10.43 -2.92
N VAL A 161 1.07 -9.87 -1.81
CA VAL A 161 2.31 -9.07 -1.83
C VAL A 161 3.52 -9.92 -2.20
N LYS A 162 3.66 -11.12 -1.61
CA LYS A 162 4.72 -12.05 -1.97
C LYS A 162 4.70 -12.39 -3.45
N ASN A 163 3.53 -12.70 -4.01
CA ASN A 163 3.41 -12.96 -5.44
C ASN A 163 3.82 -11.75 -6.30
N SER A 164 3.39 -10.54 -5.92
CA SER A 164 3.81 -9.30 -6.59
C SER A 164 5.33 -9.11 -6.54
N PHE A 165 5.95 -9.37 -5.39
CA PHE A 165 7.38 -9.15 -5.19
C PHE A 165 8.26 -10.25 -5.76
N LEU A 166 7.77 -11.48 -5.86
CA LEU A 166 8.54 -12.61 -6.41
C LEU A 166 8.32 -12.80 -7.90
N ASN A 167 7.11 -12.51 -8.41
CA ASN A 167 6.73 -12.81 -9.79
C ASN A 167 6.35 -11.56 -10.61
N GLY A 168 6.30 -10.39 -9.98
CA GLY A 168 5.94 -9.12 -10.62
C GLY A 168 7.14 -8.28 -11.04
N ARG A 169 6.97 -6.95 -11.01
CA ARG A 169 8.00 -5.95 -11.36
C ARG A 169 8.12 -4.84 -10.32
N ALA A 170 7.84 -5.19 -9.06
CA ALA A 170 7.96 -4.29 -7.92
C ALA A 170 8.57 -5.07 -6.75
N SER A 171 9.19 -4.36 -5.82
CA SER A 171 9.71 -4.93 -4.58
C SER A 171 9.96 -3.84 -3.56
N ALA A 172 9.84 -4.20 -2.28
CA ALA A 172 10.34 -3.39 -1.17
C ALA A 172 11.48 -4.12 -0.46
N HIS A 173 12.17 -3.43 0.44
CA HIS A 173 13.17 -4.09 1.28
C HIS A 173 12.45 -4.87 2.37
N TYR A 174 11.50 -4.22 3.04
CA TYR A 174 10.76 -4.77 4.18
C TYR A 174 9.25 -4.74 3.96
N LEU A 175 8.55 -5.63 4.68
CA LEU A 175 7.12 -5.58 4.87
C LEU A 175 6.77 -5.85 6.33
N ILE A 176 5.74 -5.16 6.83
CA ILE A 176 5.15 -5.36 8.16
C ILE A 176 3.70 -5.82 8.02
N ASP A 177 3.37 -6.97 8.59
CA ASP A 177 2.00 -7.49 8.58
C ASP A 177 1.12 -6.88 9.69
N LYS A 178 -0.17 -7.26 9.74
CA LYS A 178 -1.14 -6.77 10.74
C LYS A 178 -0.77 -7.11 12.18
N ASN A 179 0.06 -8.13 12.38
CA ASN A 179 0.53 -8.58 13.69
C ASN A 179 1.87 -7.94 14.08
N GLY A 180 2.45 -7.07 13.24
CA GLY A 180 3.75 -6.46 13.45
C GLY A 180 4.92 -7.35 13.03
N LEU A 181 4.69 -8.48 12.36
CA LEU A 181 5.79 -9.35 11.92
C LEU A 181 6.53 -8.71 10.76
N LEU A 182 7.87 -8.73 10.86
CA LEU A 182 8.77 -8.25 9.83
C LEU A 182 9.12 -9.34 8.82
N TYR A 183 9.08 -8.97 7.55
CA TYR A 183 9.53 -9.76 6.41
C TYR A 183 10.53 -8.95 5.60
N GLN A 184 11.50 -9.63 4.98
CA GLN A 184 12.48 -8.99 4.11
C GLN A 184 12.52 -9.67 2.74
N PHE A 185 12.56 -8.85 1.68
CA PHE A 185 12.56 -9.34 0.30
C PHE A 185 13.84 -9.00 -0.45
N VAL A 186 14.40 -7.82 -0.18
CA VAL A 186 15.60 -7.30 -0.83
C VAL A 186 16.63 -6.89 0.23
N SER A 187 17.88 -7.27 0.00
CA SER A 187 19.02 -6.80 0.79
C SER A 187 19.15 -5.29 0.67
N GLU A 188 19.44 -4.59 1.78
CA GLU A 188 19.65 -3.14 1.77
C GLU A 188 20.80 -2.67 0.87
N HIS A 189 21.76 -3.56 0.56
CA HIS A 189 22.84 -3.25 -0.38
C HIS A 189 22.35 -3.07 -1.83
N HIS A 190 21.15 -3.56 -2.13
CA HIS A 190 20.54 -3.46 -3.45
C HIS A 190 19.44 -2.42 -3.48
N LYS A 191 19.13 -1.93 -4.68
CA LYS A 191 18.04 -1.04 -4.98
C LYS A 191 16.76 -1.86 -5.22
N SER A 192 15.83 -1.88 -4.27
CA SER A 192 14.49 -2.43 -4.51
C SER A 192 13.66 -1.51 -5.42
N TRP A 193 12.59 -2.03 -6.01
CA TRP A 193 11.76 -1.30 -6.99
C TRP A 193 10.43 -0.86 -6.37
N HIS A 194 10.48 0.10 -5.44
CA HIS A 194 9.32 0.49 -4.61
C HIS A 194 8.72 1.86 -4.96
N SER A 195 9.51 2.78 -5.50
CA SER A 195 9.15 4.20 -5.71
C SER A 195 9.38 4.73 -7.12
N GLY A 196 9.47 3.85 -8.13
CA GLY A 196 9.71 4.26 -9.52
C GLY A 196 8.79 5.38 -10.01
N ILE A 197 9.36 6.34 -10.74
CA ILE A 197 8.65 7.48 -11.32
C ILE A 197 8.61 7.31 -12.84
N LYS A 198 7.42 7.37 -13.45
CA LYS A 198 7.30 7.25 -14.91
C LYS A 198 8.02 8.39 -15.64
N GLY A 199 8.64 8.08 -16.78
CA GLY A 199 9.47 9.04 -17.52
C GLY A 199 8.76 10.35 -17.90
N PHE A 200 7.46 10.32 -18.20
CA PHE A 200 6.71 11.56 -18.47
C PHE A 200 6.45 12.40 -17.22
N VAL A 201 6.35 11.77 -16.05
CA VAL A 201 6.25 12.47 -14.75
C VAL A 201 7.61 13.06 -14.37
N GLN A 202 8.70 12.32 -14.60
CA GLN A 202 10.06 12.83 -14.43
C GLN A 202 10.29 14.13 -15.23
N ARG A 203 9.78 14.22 -16.46
CA ARG A 203 9.84 15.46 -17.27
C ARG A 203 9.08 16.64 -16.66
N LEU A 204 8.02 16.39 -15.87
CA LEU A 204 7.33 17.44 -15.12
C LEU A 204 8.22 17.93 -13.97
N TYR A 205 8.79 17.01 -13.19
CA TYR A 205 9.65 17.35 -12.06
C TYR A 205 10.96 18.03 -12.49
N ALA A 206 11.53 17.62 -13.63
CA ALA A 206 12.76 18.19 -14.19
C ALA A 206 12.65 19.68 -14.55
N ARG A 207 11.43 20.23 -14.68
CA ARG A 207 11.25 21.68 -14.90
C ARG A 207 11.69 22.51 -13.71
N GLY A 208 11.67 21.95 -12.49
CA GLY A 208 12.15 22.62 -11.29
C GLY A 208 11.40 23.90 -10.92
N ASP A 209 10.20 24.11 -11.46
CA ASP A 209 9.41 25.35 -11.33
C ASP A 209 8.11 25.14 -10.53
N GLY A 210 7.91 23.96 -9.95
CA GLY A 210 6.69 23.60 -9.22
C GLY A 210 5.46 23.39 -10.11
N SER A 211 5.56 23.54 -11.43
CA SER A 211 4.41 23.44 -12.35
C SER A 211 3.79 22.04 -12.42
N TRP A 212 4.51 21.01 -11.97
CA TRP A 212 4.01 19.64 -11.83
C TRP A 212 2.72 19.58 -11.00
N ARG A 213 2.52 20.49 -10.02
CA ARG A 213 1.32 20.56 -9.17
C ARG A 213 0.02 20.82 -9.93
N LYS A 214 0.11 21.28 -11.19
CA LYS A 214 -1.04 21.47 -12.08
C LYS A 214 -1.57 20.15 -12.64
N TYR A 215 -0.79 19.07 -12.56
CA TYR A 215 -1.09 17.79 -13.19
C TYR A 215 -1.19 16.69 -12.15
N MET A 216 -2.17 15.80 -12.32
CA MET A 216 -2.26 14.52 -11.61
C MET A 216 -2.22 13.38 -12.62
N ARG A 217 -1.78 12.19 -12.20
CA ARG A 217 -1.95 10.96 -13.00
C ARG A 217 -3.43 10.74 -13.27
N TYR A 218 -3.77 10.52 -14.54
CA TYR A 218 -5.12 10.14 -14.93
C TYR A 218 -5.34 8.65 -14.68
N PHE A 219 -6.47 8.34 -14.05
CA PHE A 219 -7.00 7.00 -13.91
C PHE A 219 -8.44 6.97 -14.45
N SER A 220 -8.72 6.11 -15.42
CA SER A 220 -10.02 6.03 -16.09
C SER A 220 -11.18 5.75 -15.12
N TRP A 221 -10.91 5.02 -14.04
CA TRP A 221 -11.86 4.68 -12.99
C TRP A 221 -12.10 5.81 -11.98
N SER A 222 -11.22 6.82 -11.91
CA SER A 222 -11.36 7.89 -10.92
C SER A 222 -12.52 8.82 -11.26
N ARG A 223 -13.39 9.03 -10.26
CA ARG A 223 -14.55 9.93 -10.33
C ARG A 223 -14.29 11.28 -9.69
N GLU A 224 -13.07 11.53 -9.20
CA GLU A 224 -12.72 12.75 -8.47
C GLU A 224 -12.46 13.95 -9.38
N TYR A 225 -12.31 13.71 -10.69
CA TYR A 225 -12.06 14.79 -11.64
C TYR A 225 -13.34 15.58 -11.92
N PRO A 226 -13.32 16.92 -11.85
CA PRO A 226 -14.47 17.74 -12.19
C PRO A 226 -14.81 17.60 -13.68
N SER A 227 -16.06 17.88 -14.05
CA SER A 227 -16.56 17.69 -15.42
C SER A 227 -15.85 18.54 -16.48
N ASN A 228 -15.25 19.65 -16.07
CA ASN A 228 -14.47 20.56 -16.92
C ASN A 228 -12.96 20.25 -16.93
N ALA A 229 -12.50 19.17 -16.29
CA ALA A 229 -11.08 18.82 -16.29
C ALA A 229 -10.52 18.63 -17.71
N ARG A 230 -9.24 18.99 -17.89
CA ARG A 230 -8.50 18.83 -19.15
C ARG A 230 -7.62 17.59 -19.06
N TYR A 231 -7.55 16.82 -20.14
CA TYR A 231 -6.79 15.58 -20.21
C TYR A 231 -5.64 15.71 -21.18
N TYR A 232 -4.52 15.06 -20.86
CA TYR A 232 -3.27 15.18 -21.60
C TYR A 232 -2.63 13.81 -21.78
N ASP A 233 -2.00 13.59 -22.94
CA ASP A 233 -1.11 12.44 -23.14
C ASP A 233 0.22 12.62 -22.38
N GLU A 234 1.14 11.67 -22.55
CA GLU A 234 2.47 11.69 -21.92
C GLU A 234 3.38 12.85 -22.39
N ASN A 235 3.01 13.52 -23.48
CA ASN A 235 3.75 14.65 -24.06
C ASN A 235 3.08 16.00 -23.75
N LEU A 236 2.03 16.01 -22.92
CA LEU A 236 1.20 17.17 -22.62
C LEU A 236 0.43 17.74 -23.81
N ASN A 237 0.15 16.93 -24.82
CA ASN A 237 -0.81 17.29 -25.84
C ASN A 237 -2.23 17.09 -25.27
N PRO A 238 -3.15 18.06 -25.45
CA PRO A 238 -4.55 17.87 -25.07
C PRO A 238 -5.16 16.68 -25.80
N VAL A 239 -5.85 15.81 -25.07
CA VAL A 239 -6.57 14.65 -25.61
C VAL A 239 -7.98 14.57 -25.01
N PRO A 240 -8.93 13.87 -25.65
CA PRO A 240 -10.20 13.55 -25.03
C PRO A 240 -10.01 12.72 -23.75
N LYS A 241 -11.01 12.75 -22.87
CA LYS A 241 -11.08 11.79 -21.75
C LYS A 241 -11.11 10.36 -22.31
N GLY A 242 -10.17 9.51 -21.89
CA GLY A 242 -10.12 8.15 -22.40
C GLY A 242 -8.78 7.47 -22.17
N SER A 243 -8.55 6.36 -22.86
CA SER A 243 -7.38 5.49 -22.68
C SER A 243 -6.04 6.14 -23.02
N THR A 244 -6.03 7.18 -23.87
CA THR A 244 -4.80 7.90 -24.25
C THR A 244 -4.42 8.99 -23.26
N ALA A 245 -5.30 9.34 -22.31
CA ALA A 245 -4.99 10.31 -21.27
C ALA A 245 -4.02 9.70 -20.26
N ALA A 246 -2.89 10.38 -20.05
CA ALA A 246 -1.89 10.05 -19.04
C ALA A 246 -1.97 10.97 -17.82
N LEU A 247 -2.38 12.22 -18.04
CA LEU A 247 -2.45 13.27 -17.03
C LEU A 247 -3.78 14.00 -17.10
N VAL A 248 -4.16 14.60 -15.98
CA VAL A 248 -5.34 15.45 -15.85
C VAL A 248 -4.98 16.76 -15.15
N ALA A 249 -5.52 17.87 -15.64
CA ALA A 249 -5.36 19.20 -15.05
C ALA A 249 -6.72 19.88 -14.89
N ARG A 250 -6.76 20.85 -13.98
CA ARG A 250 -7.91 21.75 -13.84
C ARG A 250 -7.99 22.69 -15.04
N ASP A 251 -9.18 23.06 -15.45
CA ASP A 251 -9.39 24.02 -16.54
C ASP A 251 -8.89 25.44 -16.21
N ASP A 252 -8.96 25.80 -14.93
CA ASP A 252 -8.46 27.06 -14.37
C ASP A 252 -6.93 27.14 -14.26
N GLY A 253 -6.21 26.05 -14.56
CA GLY A 253 -4.75 25.98 -14.54
C GLY A 253 -4.12 26.07 -13.15
N ARG A 254 -4.91 26.01 -12.07
CA ARG A 254 -4.42 26.02 -10.69
C ARG A 254 -3.87 24.65 -10.29
N ALA A 255 -3.12 24.62 -9.19
CA ALA A 255 -2.70 23.38 -8.56
C ALA A 255 -3.90 22.57 -8.04
N TRP A 256 -3.73 21.26 -7.95
CA TRP A 256 -4.75 20.38 -7.40
C TRP A 256 -4.82 20.49 -5.87
N PRO A 257 -6.02 20.59 -5.25
CA PRO A 257 -6.16 20.60 -3.79
C PRO A 257 -5.70 19.28 -3.16
N GLN A 258 -5.62 18.19 -3.93
CA GLN A 258 -5.01 16.93 -3.50
C GLN A 258 -3.54 17.11 -3.08
N TYR A 259 -2.86 18.18 -3.50
CA TYR A 259 -1.51 18.50 -3.03
C TYR A 259 -1.46 19.32 -1.74
N THR A 260 -2.59 19.61 -1.09
CA THR A 260 -2.58 20.38 0.17
C THR A 260 -1.72 19.71 1.25
N TYR A 261 -1.67 18.37 1.33
CA TYR A 261 -0.75 17.69 2.25
C TYR A 261 0.71 18.03 1.96
N PHE A 262 1.07 18.08 0.68
CA PHE A 262 2.41 18.37 0.21
C PHE A 262 2.71 19.84 0.40
N ASP A 263 1.80 20.75 0.04
CA ASP A 263 2.01 22.18 0.13
C ASP A 263 2.11 22.66 1.59
N ASN A 264 1.35 22.06 2.50
CA ASN A 264 1.45 22.36 3.93
C ASN A 264 2.82 21.95 4.51
N ARG A 265 3.44 20.89 3.97
CA ARG A 265 4.69 20.31 4.48
C ARG A 265 5.93 20.86 3.74
N TRP A 266 5.78 21.06 2.43
CA TRP A 266 6.83 21.28 1.44
C TRP A 266 6.46 22.41 0.46
N GLY A 267 5.61 23.36 0.86
CA GLY A 267 5.13 24.43 -0.04
C GLY A 267 6.24 25.30 -0.65
N HIS A 268 7.42 25.31 -0.05
CA HIS A 268 8.62 25.98 -0.56
C HIS A 268 9.36 25.16 -1.64
N ALA A 269 9.11 23.85 -1.74
CA ALA A 269 9.83 22.96 -2.65
C ALA A 269 9.32 23.08 -4.10
N SER A 270 10.24 23.23 -5.05
CA SER A 270 9.90 23.29 -6.48
C SER A 270 9.79 21.92 -7.15
N ALA A 271 10.22 20.85 -6.47
CA ALA A 271 10.18 19.46 -6.91
C ALA A 271 9.77 18.53 -5.75
N PRO A 272 9.42 17.26 -6.02
CA PRO A 272 9.18 16.27 -4.97
C PRO A 272 10.39 16.08 -4.05
N VAL A 273 10.14 15.52 -2.85
CA VAL A 273 11.18 15.29 -1.86
C VAL A 273 12.25 14.36 -2.43
N GLY A 274 13.52 14.73 -2.24
CA GLY A 274 14.68 13.98 -2.74
C GLY A 274 15.04 14.24 -4.20
N TRP A 275 14.11 14.69 -5.05
CA TRP A 275 14.35 14.80 -6.51
C TRP A 275 15.60 15.61 -6.88
N LEU A 276 15.83 16.74 -6.20
CA LEU A 276 16.97 17.62 -6.46
C LEU A 276 18.24 17.22 -5.69
N THR A 277 18.12 16.48 -4.58
CA THR A 277 19.24 16.22 -3.65
C THR A 277 19.81 14.80 -3.75
N ASP A 278 19.00 13.86 -4.24
CA ASP A 278 19.31 12.43 -4.27
C ASP A 278 19.43 11.89 -5.68
N GLY A 279 19.01 12.68 -6.66
CA GLY A 279 18.85 12.28 -8.05
C GLY A 279 17.41 11.96 -8.41
N THR A 280 17.22 11.55 -9.66
CA THR A 280 15.89 11.40 -10.28
C THR A 280 15.29 9.99 -10.11
N ASP A 281 15.99 9.08 -9.46
CA ASP A 281 15.51 7.73 -9.12
C ASP A 281 15.37 7.61 -7.60
N PRO A 282 14.16 7.78 -7.05
CA PRO A 282 13.98 7.74 -5.60
C PRO A 282 14.32 6.38 -5.00
N ASN A 283 14.33 5.29 -5.77
CA ASN A 283 14.73 3.98 -5.26
C ASN A 283 16.20 3.92 -4.86
N ASN A 284 17.05 4.66 -5.60
CA ASN A 284 18.49 4.47 -5.55
C ASN A 284 19.08 4.83 -4.19
N ALA A 285 18.57 5.90 -3.56
CA ALA A 285 19.05 6.42 -2.28
C ALA A 285 18.09 6.12 -1.11
N SER A 286 17.22 5.11 -1.23
CA SER A 286 16.26 4.80 -0.16
C SER A 286 16.14 3.32 0.20
N ILE A 287 15.60 3.12 1.40
CA ILE A 287 14.99 1.88 1.86
C ILE A 287 13.47 2.03 1.80
N GLY A 288 12.80 1.07 1.17
CA GLY A 288 11.34 0.97 1.07
C GLY A 288 10.78 -0.01 2.09
N ILE A 289 9.78 0.42 2.85
CA ILE A 289 9.04 -0.40 3.83
C ILE A 289 7.56 -0.41 3.47
N GLU A 290 7.00 -1.60 3.27
CA GLU A 290 5.57 -1.81 3.03
C GLU A 290 4.82 -2.12 4.32
N ILE A 291 3.63 -1.54 4.48
CA ILE A 291 2.74 -1.83 5.59
C ILE A 291 1.49 -2.51 5.01
N LEU A 292 1.19 -3.72 5.49
CA LEU A 292 0.12 -4.56 4.94
C LEU A 292 -1.26 -3.97 5.23
N SER A 293 -1.74 -3.12 4.33
CA SER A 293 -2.93 -2.30 4.54
C SER A 293 -3.52 -1.77 3.24
N TYR A 294 -4.84 -1.59 3.21
CA TYR A 294 -5.53 -0.78 2.20
C TYR A 294 -5.39 0.72 2.43
N GLY A 295 -5.01 1.16 3.63
CA GLY A 295 -5.16 2.55 4.03
C GLY A 295 -6.64 2.93 4.25
N SER A 296 -6.91 4.11 4.83
CA SER A 296 -8.22 4.79 4.74
C SER A 296 -8.19 6.24 4.22
N LYS A 297 -9.15 6.61 3.35
CA LYS A 297 -9.40 8.02 2.97
C LYS A 297 -9.94 8.86 4.13
N SER A 298 -10.60 8.21 5.10
CA SER A 298 -11.32 8.87 6.20
C SER A 298 -10.43 9.20 7.40
N ALA A 299 -9.10 9.04 7.27
CA ALA A 299 -8.16 9.19 8.39
C ALA A 299 -8.48 8.26 9.57
N ASP A 300 -9.04 7.08 9.30
CA ASP A 300 -9.34 6.09 10.35
C ASP A 300 -8.01 5.56 10.94
N PRO A 301 -7.74 5.79 12.23
CA PRO A 301 -6.50 5.38 12.85
C PRO A 301 -6.40 3.85 13.02
N ASN A 302 -7.52 3.13 13.00
CA ASN A 302 -7.56 1.68 13.24
C ASN A 302 -7.10 0.84 12.05
N VAL A 303 -6.81 1.49 10.93
CA VAL A 303 -6.26 0.88 9.71
C VAL A 303 -4.89 0.24 9.96
N TYR A 304 -4.14 0.81 10.89
CA TYR A 304 -2.82 0.37 11.31
C TYR A 304 -2.88 -0.06 12.78
N THR A 305 -2.45 -1.27 13.07
CA THR A 305 -2.49 -1.80 14.45
C THR A 305 -1.35 -1.23 15.29
N ASP A 306 -1.49 -1.31 16.61
CA ASP A 306 -0.40 -0.90 17.53
C ASP A 306 0.90 -1.66 17.24
N LYS A 307 0.78 -2.98 17.00
CA LYS A 307 1.92 -3.83 16.66
C LYS A 307 2.60 -3.41 15.36
N MET A 308 1.83 -2.97 14.36
CA MET A 308 2.42 -2.42 13.12
C MET A 308 3.27 -1.19 13.41
N TYR A 309 2.76 -0.24 14.21
CA TYR A 309 3.50 0.97 14.55
C TYR A 309 4.73 0.68 15.42
N GLU A 310 4.62 -0.24 16.38
CA GLU A 310 5.75 -0.65 17.24
C GLU A 310 6.90 -1.21 16.39
N SER A 311 6.62 -2.19 15.54
CA SER A 311 7.63 -2.78 14.64
C SER A 311 8.18 -1.77 13.65
N LEU A 312 7.31 -0.91 13.10
CA LEU A 312 7.72 0.13 12.15
C LEU A 312 8.64 1.15 12.79
N ALA A 313 8.32 1.62 14.00
CA ALA A 313 9.13 2.58 14.73
C ALA A 313 10.52 2.02 15.03
N LEU A 314 10.61 0.76 15.48
CA LEU A 314 11.88 0.09 15.76
C LEU A 314 12.71 -0.10 14.49
N LEU A 315 12.10 -0.57 13.40
CA LEU A 315 12.78 -0.74 12.12
C LEU A 315 13.27 0.59 11.53
N VAL A 316 12.45 1.64 11.58
CA VAL A 316 12.84 2.98 11.10
C VAL A 316 13.97 3.56 11.94
N ASP A 317 13.94 3.38 13.26
CA ASP A 317 15.00 3.84 14.16
C ASP A 317 16.33 3.13 13.86
N ASP A 318 16.32 1.80 13.71
CA ASP A 318 17.50 1.02 13.31
C ASP A 318 18.08 1.47 11.96
N ILE A 319 17.24 1.57 10.91
CA ILE A 319 17.67 2.03 9.59
C ILE A 319 18.27 3.42 9.67
N CYS A 320 17.61 4.33 10.41
CA CYS A 320 18.09 5.70 10.55
C CYS A 320 19.45 5.76 11.25
N GLN A 321 19.66 4.97 12.30
CA GLN A 321 20.94 4.92 13.01
C GLN A 321 22.05 4.35 12.13
N ARG A 322 21.82 3.19 11.48
CA ARG A 322 22.85 2.52 10.66
C ARG A 322 23.27 3.32 9.44
N HIS A 323 22.33 3.98 8.79
CA HIS A 323 22.60 4.80 7.59
C HIS A 323 22.82 6.28 7.91
N GLN A 324 22.87 6.66 9.19
CA GLN A 324 23.07 8.04 9.65
C GLN A 324 22.03 9.02 9.07
N ILE A 325 20.78 8.56 8.94
CA ILE A 325 19.65 9.34 8.46
C ILE A 325 19.02 10.06 9.65
N THR A 326 18.77 11.37 9.52
CA THR A 326 18.05 12.11 10.56
C THR A 326 16.57 11.70 10.55
N LYS A 327 16.10 11.07 11.64
CA LYS A 327 14.72 10.57 11.82
C LYS A 327 13.69 11.71 11.91
N THR A 328 13.39 12.32 10.76
CA THR A 328 12.48 13.47 10.60
C THR A 328 11.68 13.30 9.32
N ARG A 329 10.66 14.15 9.09
CA ARG A 329 9.88 14.10 7.85
C ARG A 329 10.68 14.45 6.59
N ASP A 330 11.85 15.08 6.70
CA ASP A 330 12.73 15.35 5.55
C ASP A 330 13.31 14.07 4.92
N PHE A 331 13.47 13.02 5.73
CA PHE A 331 14.16 11.80 5.33
C PHE A 331 13.37 10.50 5.57
N VAL A 332 12.43 10.50 6.51
CA VAL A 332 11.42 9.43 6.65
C VAL A 332 10.13 9.97 6.02
N VAL A 333 9.84 9.46 4.83
CA VAL A 333 8.86 10.04 3.89
C VAL A 333 7.82 9.01 3.46
N GLY A 334 6.67 9.50 3.01
CA GLY A 334 5.69 8.68 2.33
C GLY A 334 6.01 8.60 0.84
N HIS A 335 5.51 7.59 0.16
CA HIS A 335 5.57 7.54 -1.29
C HIS A 335 4.92 8.78 -1.93
N GLU A 336 3.90 9.34 -1.29
CA GLU A 336 3.27 10.60 -1.68
C GLU A 336 4.25 11.77 -1.76
N ASP A 337 5.29 11.81 -0.93
CA ASP A 337 6.25 12.91 -0.89
C ASP A 337 7.28 12.82 -2.03
N VAL A 338 7.64 11.60 -2.44
CA VAL A 338 8.66 11.37 -3.48
C VAL A 338 8.06 11.25 -4.88
N ASN A 339 6.78 10.86 -4.99
CA ASN A 339 6.06 10.78 -6.27
C ASN A 339 4.62 11.32 -6.18
N PRO A 340 4.44 12.62 -5.88
CA PRO A 340 3.12 13.20 -5.65
C PRO A 340 2.19 13.13 -6.87
N VAL A 341 2.69 13.23 -8.11
CA VAL A 341 1.84 13.17 -9.31
C VAL A 341 1.15 11.82 -9.48
N GLU A 342 1.83 10.72 -9.13
CA GLU A 342 1.28 9.37 -9.25
C GLU A 342 0.55 8.91 -7.98
N ARG A 343 0.85 9.51 -6.81
CA ARG A 343 0.29 9.10 -5.51
C ARG A 343 -0.78 10.02 -4.93
N TRP A 344 -0.80 11.30 -5.31
CA TRP A 344 -1.90 12.25 -5.01
C TRP A 344 -2.40 12.23 -3.55
N GLY A 345 -1.47 12.03 -2.59
CA GLY A 345 -1.75 12.02 -1.16
C GLY A 345 -2.26 10.68 -0.59
N TRP A 346 -2.07 9.59 -1.34
CA TRP A 346 -2.62 8.28 -1.00
C TRP A 346 -1.71 7.39 -0.17
N ASP A 347 -0.40 7.65 -0.06
CA ASP A 347 0.52 6.62 0.43
C ASP A 347 1.61 7.23 1.33
N PRO A 348 1.63 6.98 2.65
CA PRO A 348 0.85 5.99 3.44
C PRO A 348 -0.54 6.49 3.89
N ASN A 349 -1.01 7.59 3.31
CA ASN A 349 -2.38 8.06 3.44
C ASN A 349 -2.76 8.72 4.78
N LYS A 350 -4.00 9.25 4.86
CA LYS A 350 -4.46 10.09 5.97
C LYS A 350 -4.64 9.37 7.31
N GLY A 351 -4.77 8.04 7.34
CA GLY A 351 -4.91 7.27 8.58
C GLY A 351 -3.57 6.98 9.26
N PHE A 352 -2.45 7.33 8.62
CA PHE A 352 -1.12 7.06 9.14
C PHE A 352 -0.67 8.14 10.13
N ASP A 353 -0.35 7.72 11.35
CA ASP A 353 0.15 8.57 12.42
C ASP A 353 1.69 8.61 12.42
N TRP A 354 2.23 9.69 11.85
CA TRP A 354 3.66 9.93 11.79
C TRP A 354 4.33 10.05 13.15
N ASN A 355 3.62 10.50 14.20
CA ASN A 355 4.23 10.69 15.52
C ASN A 355 4.59 9.35 16.16
N ARG A 356 3.81 8.30 15.90
CA ARG A 356 4.08 6.95 16.40
C ARG A 356 5.38 6.35 15.87
N VAL A 357 5.88 6.85 14.74
CA VAL A 357 7.14 6.40 14.14
C VAL A 357 8.29 7.37 14.45
N LEU A 358 8.05 8.67 14.35
CA LEU A 358 9.11 9.67 14.49
C LEU A 358 9.47 9.99 15.94
N ASN A 359 8.50 9.97 16.86
CA ASN A 359 8.69 10.38 18.24
C ASN A 359 8.75 9.19 19.20
N ALA A 360 8.98 7.98 18.69
CA ALA A 360 9.10 6.75 19.49
C ALA A 360 10.44 6.69 20.27
N ASP A 361 10.92 7.82 20.75
CA ASP A 361 12.11 7.90 21.59
C ASP A 361 11.75 7.31 22.96
N GLY A 362 12.11 6.03 23.19
CA GLY A 362 11.92 5.36 24.48
C GLY A 362 11.23 3.99 24.47
N LEU A 363 11.05 3.33 23.31
CA LEU A 363 10.63 1.92 23.25
C LEU A 363 11.77 0.92 23.56
N GLY A 364 12.80 1.34 24.29
CA GLY A 364 13.97 0.53 24.63
C GLY A 364 14.40 0.71 26.07
#